data_AF-A0A8H6R4R4-F1
#
_entry.id   AF-A0A8H6R4R4-F1
#
_cell.length_a   1.000
_cell.length_b   1.000
_cell.length_c   1.000
_cell.angle_alpha   90.00
_cell.angle_beta   90.00
_cell.angle_gamma   90.00
#
_symmetry.space_group_name_H-M   'P 1'
#
loop_
_entity.id
_entity.type
_entity.pdbx_description
1 polymer ?
#
loop_
_entity_poly.entity_id
_entity_poly.type
_entity_poly.pdbx_seq_one_letter_code
_entity_poly.pdbx_strand_id
1 'polypeptide(L)'
;MGALTFLLSVAYLLSGVSAAPSSAGNASCDTVELGYQCSPATSHLWGQYSPFFSLEDELSVSSELPEDCRVTFVQVLSRHGARYPTSSKSKKYKQLVTAIQRNATSFKGKFAFLKTYNYTLGADDLTPFGEHQMVNSGIKFYQKYKALARSVVPFIRSSGSDRVIASGEKFIKGFQQAKLADSAATNRAAPVISVIIPESETFNNTLDHSVCTNFEASELGDEVAANFTALFAPAIRARVEKHLPGVKLTDDDVVSLMDMCSFDTVARTTDASQLSPFCALFTHNEWKEYDYLQSLGKYYGYGAGNPLGPAQGIGFTNELIARLTHSPVQDHTSTNSTLDSNPATFPLNATIYVDFSHDNGMIPIFFAMGLYNGTEPLSLTAVESTKESDGYSASWAVPFAARAYFETMQCKSEKEPLVRALINDRVVPLHGCAVDKLGRCKLNDFVEGLSWASFLSTSSQPYTLALTAVHTMPTYDITNYLPIETLPPPETDKTYYAKPILVLIISLRINTWNKYLSLIRKLQREARLFCVTNVYDLNELVDEHADEIAGFVVTTGDTMLADDRRRNDRRPPHPPRHPT
;
A
#
# COMPACT_ATOMS: atom_id res chain seq x y z
N MET A 1 -86.78 -23.45 -41.18
CA MET A 1 -85.42 -23.87 -41.58
C MET A 1 -84.44 -22.86 -41.03
N GLY A 2 -83.43 -23.33 -40.28
CA GLY A 2 -82.21 -22.59 -39.96
C GLY A 2 -82.24 -21.69 -38.73
N ALA A 3 -81.68 -22.17 -37.61
CA ALA A 3 -80.51 -21.60 -36.93
C ALA A 3 -80.46 -22.07 -35.46
N LEU A 4 -79.45 -22.88 -35.13
CA LEU A 4 -79.14 -23.35 -33.78
C LEU A 4 -77.98 -22.48 -33.25
N THR A 5 -78.22 -21.74 -32.17
CA THR A 5 -77.22 -20.90 -31.49
C THR A 5 -76.38 -21.74 -30.52
N PHE A 6 -75.07 -21.75 -30.73
CA PHE A 6 -74.08 -22.37 -29.85
C PHE A 6 -73.36 -21.27 -29.05
N LEU A 7 -73.47 -21.32 -27.72
CA LEU A 7 -72.58 -20.65 -26.78
C LEU A 7 -71.40 -21.59 -26.50
N LEU A 8 -70.18 -21.16 -26.79
CA LEU A 8 -68.96 -21.91 -26.46
C LEU A 8 -68.03 -21.04 -25.63
N SER A 9 -67.89 -21.47 -24.38
CA SER A 9 -67.01 -20.96 -23.34
C SER A 9 -65.54 -21.25 -23.71
N VAL A 10 -64.69 -20.23 -23.66
CA VAL A 10 -63.24 -20.36 -23.84
C VAL A 10 -62.62 -20.86 -22.54
N ALA A 11 -62.10 -22.09 -22.53
CA ALA A 11 -61.26 -22.61 -21.46
C ALA A 11 -59.78 -22.29 -21.75
N TYR A 12 -59.16 -21.55 -20.84
CA TYR A 12 -57.71 -21.35 -20.77
C TYR A 12 -57.01 -22.66 -20.40
N LEU A 13 -56.10 -23.15 -21.24
CA LEU A 13 -55.11 -24.18 -20.88
C LEU A 13 -53.75 -23.51 -20.73
N LEU A 14 -53.21 -23.57 -19.50
CA LEU A 14 -51.84 -23.22 -19.15
C LEU A 14 -50.91 -24.35 -19.58
N SER A 15 -50.14 -24.15 -20.65
CA SER A 15 -48.92 -24.90 -20.93
C SER A 15 -47.72 -24.16 -20.34
N GLY A 16 -47.31 -24.57 -19.14
CA GLY A 16 -46.05 -24.15 -18.55
C GLY A 16 -44.88 -24.74 -19.32
N VAL A 17 -44.24 -23.92 -20.15
CA VAL A 17 -42.91 -24.22 -20.69
C VAL A 17 -41.91 -23.90 -19.59
N SER A 18 -41.41 -24.94 -18.91
CA SER A 18 -40.22 -24.84 -18.08
C SER A 18 -39.06 -24.40 -18.97
N ALA A 19 -38.69 -23.12 -18.88
CA ALA A 19 -37.45 -22.63 -19.46
C ALA A 19 -36.30 -23.38 -18.77
N ALA A 20 -35.68 -24.31 -19.51
CA ALA A 20 -34.38 -24.84 -19.14
C ALA A 20 -33.41 -23.66 -18.98
N PRO A 21 -32.48 -23.67 -18.01
CA PRO A 21 -31.46 -22.65 -17.92
C PRO A 21 -30.69 -22.67 -19.23
N SER A 22 -30.77 -21.58 -19.97
CA SER A 22 -29.90 -21.31 -21.11
C SER A 22 -28.47 -21.51 -20.65
N SER A 23 -27.79 -22.50 -21.23
CA SER A 23 -26.36 -22.71 -21.07
C SER A 23 -25.66 -21.37 -21.28
N ALA A 24 -25.07 -20.81 -20.22
CA ALA A 24 -24.15 -19.70 -20.34
C ALA A 24 -23.11 -20.09 -21.40
N GLY A 25 -23.10 -19.41 -22.54
CA GLY A 25 -22.02 -19.57 -23.50
C GLY A 25 -20.70 -19.30 -22.77
N ASN A 26 -19.65 -20.06 -23.10
CA ASN A 26 -18.29 -19.91 -22.57
C ASN A 26 -17.85 -18.43 -22.64
N ALA A 27 -18.12 -17.65 -21.60
CA ALA A 27 -17.62 -16.29 -21.48
C ALA A 27 -16.11 -16.40 -21.21
N SER A 28 -15.32 -15.56 -21.89
CA SER A 28 -13.88 -15.48 -21.64
C SER A 28 -13.63 -15.19 -20.16
N CYS A 29 -12.67 -15.91 -19.56
CA CYS A 29 -12.36 -15.71 -18.15
C CYS A 29 -11.75 -14.34 -17.85
N ASP A 30 -11.01 -13.77 -18.81
CA ASP A 30 -10.45 -12.42 -18.74
C ASP A 30 -10.96 -11.58 -19.91
N THR A 31 -11.45 -10.38 -19.60
CA THR A 31 -11.99 -9.44 -20.59
C THR A 31 -11.31 -8.09 -20.46
N VAL A 32 -11.29 -7.31 -21.54
CA VAL A 32 -10.72 -5.95 -21.54
C VAL A 32 -11.33 -5.10 -20.45
N GLU A 33 -12.67 -5.11 -20.31
CA GLU A 33 -13.38 -4.23 -19.37
C GLU A 33 -13.36 -4.76 -17.94
N LEU A 34 -13.76 -6.01 -17.71
CA LEU A 34 -14.00 -6.52 -16.36
C LEU A 34 -12.80 -7.24 -15.76
N GLY A 35 -11.75 -7.52 -16.54
CA GLY A 35 -10.65 -8.36 -16.11
C GLY A 35 -11.10 -9.81 -15.89
N TYR A 36 -10.50 -10.48 -14.91
CA TYR A 36 -10.69 -11.89 -14.63
C TYR A 36 -11.93 -12.16 -13.76
N GLN A 37 -12.91 -12.88 -14.30
CA GLN A 37 -14.22 -13.13 -13.67
C GLN A 37 -14.52 -14.62 -13.45
N CYS A 38 -13.58 -15.51 -13.77
CA CYS A 38 -13.75 -16.94 -13.52
C CYS A 38 -13.45 -17.32 -12.08
N SER A 39 -14.33 -18.13 -11.48
CA SER A 39 -14.23 -18.62 -10.09
C SER A 39 -13.96 -17.50 -9.05
N PRO A 40 -14.73 -16.40 -9.03
CA PRO A 40 -14.42 -15.20 -8.24
C PRO A 40 -14.37 -15.47 -6.72
N ALA A 41 -15.16 -16.44 -6.24
CA ALA A 41 -15.11 -16.90 -4.84
C ALA A 41 -13.73 -17.46 -4.41
N THR A 42 -12.83 -17.73 -5.36
CA THR A 42 -11.47 -18.18 -5.09
C THR A 42 -10.44 -17.22 -5.69
N SER A 43 -10.59 -16.86 -6.97
CA SER A 43 -9.57 -16.09 -7.71
C SER A 43 -9.43 -14.64 -7.27
N HIS A 44 -10.49 -14.05 -6.66
CA HIS A 44 -10.44 -12.70 -6.09
C HIS A 44 -9.90 -12.69 -4.65
N LEU A 45 -9.50 -13.85 -4.11
CA LEU A 45 -8.98 -14.04 -2.76
C LEU A 45 -7.53 -14.57 -2.76
N TRP A 46 -6.71 -14.10 -3.70
CA TRP A 46 -5.29 -14.47 -3.81
C TRP A 46 -4.36 -13.29 -3.52
N GLY A 47 -4.86 -12.21 -2.92
CA GLY A 47 -4.09 -11.00 -2.67
C GLY A 47 -3.40 -10.46 -3.92
N GLN A 48 -2.11 -10.15 -3.82
CA GLN A 48 -1.31 -9.69 -4.97
C GLN A 48 -1.16 -10.73 -6.09
N TYR A 49 -1.58 -11.99 -5.89
CA TYR A 49 -1.55 -13.02 -6.94
C TYR A 49 -2.91 -13.20 -7.64
N SER A 50 -3.94 -12.46 -7.23
CA SER A 50 -5.18 -12.37 -7.99
C SER A 50 -4.89 -11.72 -9.35
N PRO A 51 -5.37 -12.27 -10.48
CA PRO A 51 -5.46 -11.52 -11.71
C PRO A 51 -6.33 -10.27 -11.52
N PHE A 52 -6.01 -9.14 -12.16
CA PHE A 52 -6.86 -7.95 -12.13
C PHE A 52 -8.33 -8.31 -12.42
N PHE A 53 -9.22 -7.79 -11.58
CA PHE A 53 -10.66 -7.78 -11.76
C PHE A 53 -11.15 -6.35 -11.50
N SER A 54 -12.09 -5.89 -12.31
CA SER A 54 -12.65 -4.54 -12.18
C SER A 54 -13.42 -4.39 -10.88
N LEU A 55 -13.19 -3.28 -10.18
CA LEU A 55 -13.91 -2.86 -8.97
C LEU A 55 -14.87 -1.69 -9.27
N GLU A 56 -15.29 -1.55 -10.53
CA GLU A 56 -16.33 -0.58 -10.91
C GLU A 56 -17.57 -0.77 -10.00
N ASP A 57 -18.06 0.34 -9.44
CA ASP A 57 -19.20 0.41 -8.51
C ASP A 57 -19.05 -0.39 -7.17
N GLU A 58 -17.91 -1.02 -6.90
CA GLU A 58 -17.67 -1.74 -5.64
C GLU A 58 -17.27 -0.77 -4.51
N LEU A 59 -18.19 -0.55 -3.56
CA LEU A 59 -18.04 0.42 -2.46
C LEU A 59 -17.62 1.81 -2.95
N SER A 60 -18.15 2.22 -4.11
CA SER A 60 -17.69 3.40 -4.85
C SER A 60 -18.82 3.98 -5.70
N VAL A 61 -18.67 5.24 -6.10
CA VAL A 61 -19.42 5.82 -7.22
C VAL A 61 -18.83 5.34 -8.56
N SER A 62 -19.58 5.52 -9.64
CA SER A 62 -19.11 5.17 -10.99
C SER A 62 -17.85 5.93 -11.41
N SER A 63 -16.97 5.24 -12.14
CA SER A 63 -15.73 5.76 -12.72
C SER A 63 -15.93 6.47 -14.06
N GLU A 64 -17.17 6.52 -14.56
CA GLU A 64 -17.53 7.24 -15.78
C GLU A 64 -17.13 8.72 -15.68
N LEU A 65 -16.84 9.32 -16.84
CA LEU A 65 -16.53 10.74 -16.91
C LEU A 65 -17.79 11.53 -16.57
N PRO A 66 -17.78 12.41 -15.53
CA PRO A 66 -18.98 13.15 -15.17
C PRO A 66 -19.45 14.06 -16.31
N GLU A 67 -20.75 14.33 -16.36
CA GLU A 67 -21.34 15.21 -17.37
C GLU A 67 -20.67 16.58 -17.36
N ASP A 68 -20.50 17.17 -18.54
CA ASP A 68 -19.83 18.47 -18.75
C ASP A 68 -18.36 18.55 -18.28
N CYS A 69 -17.73 17.41 -18.01
CA CYS A 69 -16.29 17.31 -17.74
C CYS A 69 -15.52 16.80 -18.96
N ARG A 70 -14.26 17.21 -19.05
CA ARG A 70 -13.29 16.71 -20.04
C ARG A 70 -11.97 16.45 -19.33
N VAL A 71 -11.43 15.24 -19.48
CA VAL A 71 -10.08 14.89 -19.01
C VAL A 71 -9.05 15.74 -19.77
N THR A 72 -8.13 16.38 -19.04
CA THR A 72 -7.04 17.20 -19.58
C THR A 72 -5.67 16.58 -19.33
N PHE A 73 -5.56 15.69 -18.36
CA PHE A 73 -4.36 14.95 -18.00
C PHE A 73 -4.73 13.57 -17.45
N VAL A 74 -3.91 12.55 -17.76
CA VAL A 74 -3.98 11.26 -17.07
C VAL A 74 -2.58 10.67 -16.84
N GLN A 75 -2.32 10.26 -15.60
CA GLN A 75 -1.21 9.39 -15.22
C GLN A 75 -1.74 7.97 -15.04
N VAL A 76 -1.07 6.99 -15.64
CA VAL A 76 -1.24 5.57 -15.34
C VAL A 76 -0.06 5.09 -14.50
N LEU A 77 -0.34 4.37 -13.43
CA LEU A 77 0.66 3.57 -12.71
C LEU A 77 0.21 2.11 -12.79
N SER A 78 1.01 1.24 -13.42
CA SER A 78 0.65 -0.14 -13.71
C SER A 78 1.66 -1.11 -13.11
N ARG A 79 1.17 -2.20 -12.54
CA ARG A 79 1.99 -3.38 -12.23
C ARG A 79 2.26 -4.19 -13.49
N HIS A 80 3.27 -5.04 -13.44
CA HIS A 80 3.43 -6.14 -14.39
C HIS A 80 2.24 -7.13 -14.37
N GLY A 81 2.06 -7.88 -15.46
CA GLY A 81 1.04 -8.93 -15.59
C GLY A 81 1.31 -10.17 -14.73
N ALA A 82 0.43 -11.17 -14.82
CA ALA A 82 0.64 -12.46 -14.17
C ALA A 82 1.98 -13.11 -14.60
N ARG A 83 2.66 -13.71 -13.64
CA ARG A 83 4.01 -14.26 -13.81
C ARG A 83 4.15 -15.63 -13.18
N TYR A 84 5.23 -16.32 -13.54
CA TYR A 84 5.71 -17.46 -12.78
C TYR A 84 6.18 -17.03 -11.37
N PRO A 85 6.31 -17.97 -10.41
CA PRO A 85 6.95 -17.69 -9.13
C PRO A 85 8.35 -17.11 -9.33
N THR A 86 8.89 -16.38 -8.36
CA THR A 86 10.31 -15.97 -8.44
C THR A 86 11.21 -17.21 -8.44
N SER A 87 12.43 -17.12 -8.98
CA SER A 87 13.37 -18.25 -8.98
C SER A 87 13.52 -18.96 -7.62
N SER A 88 13.60 -18.19 -6.53
CA SER A 88 13.67 -18.71 -5.16
C SER A 88 12.39 -19.45 -4.74
N LYS A 89 11.21 -18.86 -4.99
CA LYS A 89 9.91 -19.49 -4.68
C LYS A 89 9.64 -20.70 -5.57
N SER A 90 9.97 -20.64 -6.86
CA SER A 90 9.79 -21.74 -7.80
C SER A 90 10.60 -22.97 -7.37
N LYS A 91 11.84 -22.75 -6.87
CA LYS A 91 12.66 -23.79 -6.26
C LYS A 91 12.01 -24.36 -4.99
N LYS A 92 11.52 -23.51 -4.07
CA LYS A 92 10.83 -23.94 -2.83
C LYS A 92 9.61 -24.80 -3.16
N TYR A 93 8.74 -24.35 -4.07
CA TYR A 93 7.52 -25.06 -4.45
C TYR A 93 7.81 -26.40 -5.13
N LYS A 94 8.77 -26.43 -6.06
CA LYS A 94 9.20 -27.67 -6.72
C LYS A 94 9.73 -28.69 -5.70
N GLN A 95 10.55 -28.24 -4.74
CA GLN A 95 11.07 -29.09 -3.68
C GLN A 95 9.96 -29.65 -2.81
N LEU A 96 8.98 -28.83 -2.41
CA LEU A 96 7.82 -29.26 -1.63
C LEU A 96 6.99 -30.32 -2.35
N VAL A 97 6.59 -30.06 -3.61
CA VAL A 97 5.82 -31.02 -4.43
C VAL A 97 6.58 -32.34 -4.58
N THR A 98 7.89 -32.28 -4.86
CA THR A 98 8.74 -33.47 -4.97
C THR A 98 8.81 -34.25 -3.66
N ALA A 99 8.95 -33.56 -2.53
CA ALA A 99 8.99 -34.19 -1.21
C ALA A 99 7.65 -34.86 -0.85
N ILE A 100 6.52 -34.21 -1.16
CA ILE A 100 5.18 -34.78 -1.01
C ILE A 100 5.07 -36.07 -1.83
N GLN A 101 5.48 -36.03 -3.10
CA GLN A 101 5.40 -37.18 -4.01
C GLN A 101 6.26 -38.36 -3.56
N ARG A 102 7.43 -38.08 -3.00
CA ARG A 102 8.36 -39.09 -2.50
C ARG A 102 7.87 -39.73 -1.19
N ASN A 103 7.30 -38.94 -0.29
CA ASN A 103 7.04 -39.37 1.09
C ASN A 103 5.59 -39.86 1.29
N ALA A 104 4.63 -39.42 0.50
CA ALA A 104 3.24 -39.84 0.63
C ALA A 104 3.07 -41.31 0.24
N THR A 105 2.54 -42.10 1.16
CA THR A 105 2.18 -43.51 0.93
C THR A 105 0.85 -43.67 0.17
N SER A 106 -0.02 -42.65 0.23
CA SER A 106 -1.25 -42.56 -0.56
C SER A 106 -1.67 -41.11 -0.77
N PHE A 107 -2.45 -40.85 -1.81
CA PHE A 107 -2.95 -39.50 -2.16
C PHE A 107 -4.48 -39.54 -2.15
N LYS A 108 -5.09 -39.09 -1.06
CA LYS A 108 -6.53 -39.32 -0.80
C LYS A 108 -7.41 -38.16 -1.29
N GLY A 109 -8.59 -38.50 -1.81
CA GLY A 109 -9.63 -37.51 -2.15
C GLY A 109 -9.14 -36.46 -3.15
N LYS A 110 -9.36 -35.18 -2.82
CA LYS A 110 -8.95 -34.04 -3.66
C LYS A 110 -7.43 -33.95 -3.89
N PHE A 111 -6.62 -34.64 -3.10
CA PHE A 111 -5.15 -34.66 -3.23
C PHE A 111 -4.65 -35.70 -4.25
N ALA A 112 -5.53 -36.52 -4.83
CA ALA A 112 -5.14 -37.60 -5.74
C ALA A 112 -4.29 -37.13 -6.94
N PHE A 113 -4.55 -35.91 -7.43
CA PHE A 113 -3.80 -35.34 -8.57
C PHE A 113 -2.30 -35.18 -8.28
N LEU A 114 -1.91 -34.98 -7.01
CA LEU A 114 -0.50 -34.80 -6.62
C LEU A 114 0.35 -36.03 -6.94
N LYS A 115 -0.24 -37.22 -7.06
CA LYS A 115 0.48 -38.44 -7.46
C LYS A 115 1.13 -38.31 -8.85
N THR A 116 0.49 -37.59 -9.76
CA THR A 116 0.90 -37.45 -11.17
C THR A 116 1.14 -36.00 -11.57
N TYR A 117 0.98 -35.05 -10.65
CA TYR A 117 1.25 -33.63 -10.92
C TYR A 117 2.72 -33.46 -11.29
N ASN A 118 3.00 -32.78 -12.40
CA ASN A 118 4.37 -32.48 -12.79
C ASN A 118 4.60 -30.98 -12.61
N TYR A 119 5.58 -30.60 -11.79
CA TYR A 119 5.93 -29.20 -11.61
C TYR A 119 6.71 -28.72 -12.84
N THR A 120 6.05 -27.92 -13.69
CA THR A 120 6.61 -27.38 -14.94
C THR A 120 6.59 -25.85 -14.99
N LEU A 121 6.33 -25.18 -13.87
CA LEU A 121 6.35 -23.71 -13.82
C LEU A 121 7.77 -23.19 -14.07
N GLY A 122 7.84 -22.07 -14.79
CA GLY A 122 9.08 -21.31 -14.99
C GLY A 122 9.51 -20.54 -13.74
N ALA A 123 10.26 -19.46 -13.95
CA ALA A 123 10.67 -18.54 -12.91
C ALA A 123 10.66 -17.11 -13.44
N ASP A 124 10.20 -16.17 -12.60
CA ASP A 124 10.25 -14.70 -12.76
C ASP A 124 9.45 -14.09 -13.93
N ASP A 125 9.50 -14.71 -15.12
CA ASP A 125 8.89 -14.24 -16.36
C ASP A 125 7.36 -14.15 -16.31
N LEU A 126 6.80 -13.29 -17.16
CA LEU A 126 5.36 -13.25 -17.43
C LEU A 126 4.87 -14.60 -17.98
N THR A 127 3.66 -15.00 -17.58
CA THR A 127 2.96 -16.09 -18.27
C THR A 127 2.28 -15.53 -19.54
N PRO A 128 1.91 -16.39 -20.53
CA PRO A 128 1.13 -15.94 -21.67
C PRO A 128 -0.17 -15.22 -21.27
N PHE A 129 -0.80 -15.67 -20.18
CA PHE A 129 -1.97 -15.00 -19.61
C PHE A 129 -1.62 -13.59 -19.11
N GLY A 130 -0.53 -13.42 -18.37
CA GLY A 130 -0.09 -12.11 -17.89
C GLY A 130 0.26 -11.14 -19.01
N GLU A 131 0.87 -11.62 -20.09
CA GLU A 131 1.08 -10.81 -21.30
C GLU A 131 -0.25 -10.32 -21.90
N HIS A 132 -1.26 -11.20 -21.97
CA HIS A 132 -2.59 -10.87 -22.47
C HIS A 132 -3.31 -9.84 -21.58
N GLN A 133 -3.19 -9.96 -20.26
CA GLN A 133 -3.71 -8.95 -19.33
C GLN A 133 -3.16 -7.55 -19.61
N MET A 134 -1.87 -7.44 -19.96
CA MET A 134 -1.25 -6.16 -20.27
C MET A 134 -1.70 -5.61 -21.63
N VAL A 135 -1.89 -6.48 -22.64
CA VAL A 135 -2.55 -6.08 -23.90
C VAL A 135 -3.95 -5.54 -23.62
N ASN A 136 -4.76 -6.26 -22.83
CA ASN A 136 -6.09 -5.82 -22.42
C ASN A 136 -6.06 -4.47 -21.70
N SER A 137 -5.11 -4.27 -20.79
CA SER A 137 -4.91 -3.00 -20.08
C SER A 137 -4.64 -1.83 -21.04
N GLY A 138 -3.80 -2.04 -22.05
CA GLY A 138 -3.52 -1.04 -23.09
C GLY A 138 -4.73 -0.70 -23.95
N ILE A 139 -5.53 -1.72 -24.32
CA ILE A 139 -6.79 -1.52 -25.06
C ILE A 139 -7.78 -0.72 -24.20
N LYS A 140 -7.99 -1.13 -22.94
CA LYS A 140 -8.90 -0.46 -22.01
C LYS A 140 -8.52 1.00 -21.81
N PHE A 141 -7.23 1.27 -21.58
CA PHE A 141 -6.73 2.63 -21.41
C PHE A 141 -7.01 3.49 -22.65
N TYR A 142 -6.73 2.98 -23.86
CA TYR A 142 -7.05 3.71 -25.09
C TYR A 142 -8.54 4.04 -25.20
N GLN A 143 -9.40 3.07 -24.89
CA GLN A 143 -10.86 3.23 -24.99
C GLN A 143 -11.38 4.24 -23.96
N LYS A 144 -10.95 4.15 -22.69
CA LYS A 144 -11.37 5.06 -21.61
C LYS A 144 -10.95 6.50 -21.88
N TYR A 145 -9.74 6.73 -22.38
CA TYR A 145 -9.19 8.08 -22.63
C TYR A 145 -9.12 8.44 -24.12
N LYS A 146 -9.99 7.84 -24.94
CA LYS A 146 -9.98 7.95 -26.41
C LYS A 146 -9.90 9.39 -26.91
N ALA A 147 -10.61 10.31 -26.27
CA ALA A 147 -10.63 11.73 -26.65
C ALA A 147 -9.22 12.37 -26.62
N LEU A 148 -8.41 12.06 -25.61
CA LEU A 148 -7.00 12.50 -25.53
C LEU A 148 -6.09 11.61 -26.39
N ALA A 149 -6.26 10.29 -26.26
CA ALA A 149 -5.36 9.31 -26.86
C ALA A 149 -5.34 9.33 -28.40
N ARG A 150 -6.40 9.84 -29.06
CA ARG A 150 -6.45 10.01 -30.52
C ARG A 150 -5.33 10.88 -31.09
N SER A 151 -4.90 11.91 -30.36
CA SER A 151 -3.89 12.87 -30.82
C SER A 151 -2.60 12.83 -30.01
N VAL A 152 -2.59 12.15 -28.86
CA VAL A 152 -1.45 12.12 -27.93
C VAL A 152 -0.71 10.78 -28.02
N VAL A 153 0.63 10.86 -28.00
CA VAL A 153 1.52 9.73 -27.79
C VAL A 153 1.94 9.78 -26.31
N PRO A 154 1.63 8.75 -25.50
CA PRO A 154 2.02 8.72 -24.09
C PRO A 154 3.53 8.83 -23.89
N PHE A 155 3.96 9.53 -22.83
CA PHE A 155 5.31 9.38 -22.29
C PHE A 155 5.35 8.18 -21.35
N ILE A 156 6.31 7.27 -21.54
CA ILE A 156 6.31 5.97 -20.85
C ILE A 156 7.63 5.72 -20.14
N ARG A 157 7.58 5.28 -18.88
CA ARG A 157 8.74 4.74 -18.15
C ARG A 157 8.45 3.34 -17.60
N SER A 158 9.51 2.61 -17.32
CA SER A 158 9.45 1.29 -16.69
C SER A 158 10.54 1.18 -15.64
N SER A 159 10.23 0.56 -14.50
CA SER A 159 11.27 0.02 -13.63
C SER A 159 12.09 -1.05 -14.37
N GLY A 160 13.36 -1.18 -14.01
CA GLY A 160 14.41 -1.94 -14.69
C GLY A 160 14.36 -3.45 -14.45
N SER A 161 13.16 -4.03 -14.46
CA SER A 161 12.92 -5.47 -14.36
C SER A 161 12.32 -6.01 -15.65
N ASP A 162 12.84 -7.13 -16.16
CA ASP A 162 12.43 -7.72 -17.44
C ASP A 162 10.91 -7.92 -17.55
N ARG A 163 10.26 -8.42 -16.48
CA ARG A 163 8.80 -8.62 -16.45
C ARG A 163 8.02 -7.31 -16.50
N VAL A 164 8.58 -6.22 -15.96
CA VAL A 164 7.96 -4.89 -15.95
C VAL A 164 8.11 -4.23 -17.31
N ILE A 165 9.29 -4.33 -17.92
CA ILE A 165 9.57 -3.85 -19.29
C ILE A 165 8.68 -4.59 -20.29
N ALA A 166 8.64 -5.92 -20.25
CA ALA A 166 7.79 -6.74 -21.11
C ALA A 166 6.31 -6.39 -20.93
N SER A 167 5.87 -6.10 -19.70
CA SER A 167 4.49 -5.64 -19.45
C SER A 167 4.21 -4.30 -20.12
N GLY A 168 5.15 -3.37 -20.08
CA GLY A 168 5.06 -2.10 -20.79
C GLY A 168 4.95 -2.27 -22.30
N GLU A 169 5.75 -3.16 -22.89
CA GLU A 169 5.68 -3.48 -24.32
C GLU A 169 4.32 -4.08 -24.72
N LYS A 170 3.77 -4.99 -23.91
CA LYS A 170 2.44 -5.60 -24.15
C LYS A 170 1.32 -4.58 -24.00
N PHE A 171 1.41 -3.67 -23.03
CA PHE A 171 0.49 -2.54 -22.90
C PHE A 171 0.55 -1.65 -24.14
N ILE A 172 1.74 -1.27 -24.60
CA ILE A 172 1.93 -0.46 -25.82
C ILE A 172 1.30 -1.17 -27.02
N LYS A 173 1.48 -2.49 -27.14
CA LYS A 173 0.85 -3.31 -28.20
C LYS A 173 -0.67 -3.19 -28.17
N GLY A 174 -1.30 -3.34 -27.00
CA GLY A 174 -2.75 -3.20 -26.84
C GLY A 174 -3.25 -1.79 -27.15
N PHE A 175 -2.57 -0.77 -26.63
CA PHE A 175 -2.86 0.63 -26.90
C PHE A 175 -2.79 0.97 -28.39
N GLN A 176 -1.73 0.52 -29.08
CA GLN A 176 -1.56 0.72 -30.52
C GLN A 176 -2.60 -0.05 -31.33
N GLN A 177 -2.93 -1.29 -30.96
CA GLN A 177 -3.99 -2.06 -31.61
C GLN A 177 -5.33 -1.29 -31.57
N ALA A 178 -5.72 -0.80 -30.39
CA ALA A 178 -6.95 -0.03 -30.24
C ALA A 178 -6.91 1.31 -31.01
N LYS A 179 -5.76 1.99 -31.00
CA LYS A 179 -5.54 3.24 -31.73
C LYS A 179 -5.59 3.10 -33.25
N LEU A 180 -5.00 2.04 -33.79
CA LEU A 180 -5.01 1.75 -35.23
C LEU A 180 -6.43 1.40 -35.71
N ALA A 181 -7.25 0.78 -34.85
CA ALA A 181 -8.65 0.49 -35.14
C ALA A 181 -9.57 1.72 -35.08
N ASP A 182 -9.17 2.80 -34.41
CA ASP A 182 -9.94 4.06 -34.39
C ASP A 182 -9.62 4.92 -35.61
N SER A 183 -10.58 5.04 -36.53
CA SER A 183 -10.45 5.86 -37.74
C SER A 183 -10.24 7.35 -37.43
N ALA A 184 -10.71 7.83 -36.27
CA ALA A 184 -10.59 9.22 -35.85
C ALA A 184 -9.26 9.54 -35.13
N ALA A 185 -8.37 8.58 -34.92
CA ALA A 185 -7.04 8.86 -34.40
C ALA A 185 -6.24 9.70 -35.41
N THR A 186 -5.66 10.81 -34.95
CA THR A 186 -4.92 11.77 -35.79
C THR A 186 -3.41 11.62 -35.64
N ASN A 187 -2.93 11.11 -34.49
CA ASN A 187 -1.53 10.78 -34.27
C ASN A 187 -1.38 9.30 -33.88
N ARG A 188 -0.86 8.51 -34.82
CA ARG A 188 -0.70 7.05 -34.72
C ARG A 188 0.76 6.61 -34.51
N ALA A 189 1.66 7.50 -34.13
CA ALA A 189 2.99 7.08 -33.73
C ALA A 189 2.91 6.12 -32.52
N ALA A 190 3.71 5.06 -32.57
CA ALA A 190 3.84 4.14 -31.46
C ALA A 190 4.64 4.81 -30.33
N PRO A 191 4.15 4.83 -29.08
CA PRO A 191 4.98 5.22 -27.95
C PRO A 191 6.09 4.19 -27.75
N VAL A 192 7.18 4.62 -27.14
CA VAL A 192 8.29 3.78 -26.71
C VAL A 192 8.42 3.91 -25.20
N ILE A 193 9.01 2.90 -24.54
CA ILE A 193 9.49 3.09 -23.16
C ILE A 193 10.69 4.03 -23.24
N SER A 194 10.48 5.29 -22.88
CA SER A 194 11.47 6.36 -23.01
C SER A 194 12.56 6.27 -21.93
N VAL A 195 12.21 5.74 -20.75
CA VAL A 195 13.13 5.59 -19.63
C VAL A 195 12.95 4.22 -19.00
N ILE A 196 14.05 3.48 -18.89
CA ILE A 196 14.14 2.29 -18.05
C ILE A 196 14.95 2.69 -16.82
N ILE A 197 14.34 2.67 -15.64
CA ILE A 197 14.96 3.13 -14.39
C ILE A 197 15.58 1.92 -13.69
N PRO A 198 16.92 1.84 -13.52
CA PRO A 198 17.57 0.68 -12.91
C PRO A 198 17.03 0.34 -11.51
N GLU A 199 16.97 -0.96 -11.20
CA GLU A 199 16.70 -1.48 -9.86
C GLU A 199 18.04 -1.79 -9.20
N SER A 200 18.39 -1.00 -8.19
CA SER A 200 19.67 -1.10 -7.47
C SER A 200 19.57 -0.37 -6.14
N GLU A 201 20.25 -0.88 -5.10
CA GLU A 201 20.40 -0.24 -3.78
C GLU A 201 21.06 1.15 -3.84
N THR A 202 21.67 1.51 -4.97
CA THR A 202 22.38 2.78 -5.19
C THR A 202 21.79 3.64 -6.30
N PHE A 203 20.67 3.21 -6.90
CA PHE A 203 19.99 3.99 -7.93
C PHE A 203 18.65 4.49 -7.40
N ASN A 204 18.50 5.81 -7.34
CA ASN A 204 17.24 6.46 -7.00
C ASN A 204 16.17 6.13 -8.05
N ASN A 205 15.19 5.30 -7.66
CA ASN A 205 14.10 4.84 -8.49
C ASN A 205 12.77 5.12 -7.78
N THR A 206 11.87 5.85 -8.42
CA THR A 206 10.53 6.15 -7.86
C THR A 206 9.53 5.03 -8.11
N LEU A 207 9.87 4.06 -8.96
CA LEU A 207 9.03 2.94 -9.37
C LEU A 207 9.41 1.62 -8.70
N ASP A 208 10.46 1.59 -7.88
CA ASP A 208 10.91 0.44 -7.10
C ASP A 208 11.67 0.90 -5.85
N HIS A 209 11.54 0.17 -4.73
CA HIS A 209 12.18 0.51 -3.47
C HIS A 209 13.54 -0.18 -3.35
N SER A 210 14.56 0.55 -2.89
CA SER A 210 15.91 -0.05 -2.72
C SER A 210 16.88 0.82 -1.93
N VAL A 211 16.73 2.16 -1.97
CA VAL A 211 17.75 3.10 -1.43
C VAL A 211 17.54 3.45 0.05
N CYS A 212 16.40 3.12 0.65
CA CYS A 212 16.09 3.43 2.04
C CYS A 212 16.57 2.31 2.97
N THR A 213 17.83 2.37 3.42
CA THR A 213 18.50 1.28 4.16
C THR A 213 17.71 0.73 5.34
N ASN A 214 17.11 1.58 6.18
CA ASN A 214 16.34 1.13 7.35
C ASN A 214 15.01 0.47 6.97
N PHE A 215 14.43 0.85 5.83
CA PHE A 215 13.24 0.21 5.29
C PHE A 215 13.59 -1.17 4.71
N GLU A 216 14.66 -1.28 3.92
CA GLU A 216 15.09 -2.56 3.34
C GLU A 216 15.53 -3.58 4.41
N ALA A 217 15.97 -3.11 5.59
CA ALA A 217 16.31 -3.95 6.73
C ALA A 217 15.10 -4.32 7.62
N SER A 218 13.89 -3.85 7.30
CA SER A 218 12.70 -4.08 8.12
C SER A 218 12.14 -5.50 7.95
N GLU A 219 12.02 -6.25 9.05
CA GLU A 219 11.42 -7.59 9.06
C GLU A 219 9.92 -7.58 9.44
N LEU A 220 9.34 -6.41 9.76
CA LEU A 220 7.97 -6.29 10.30
C LEU A 220 6.89 -6.98 9.45
N GLY A 221 6.94 -6.82 8.13
CA GLY A 221 5.97 -7.46 7.23
C GLY A 221 6.04 -8.98 7.27
N ASP A 222 7.25 -9.54 7.32
CA ASP A 222 7.50 -10.98 7.40
C ASP A 222 7.10 -11.53 8.79
N GLU A 223 7.43 -10.82 9.87
CA GLU A 223 7.03 -11.18 11.24
C GLU A 223 5.51 -11.23 11.40
N VAL A 224 4.80 -10.21 10.90
CA VAL A 224 3.33 -10.16 10.92
C VAL A 224 2.73 -11.29 10.09
N ALA A 225 3.24 -11.53 8.88
CA ALA A 225 2.77 -12.61 8.03
C ALA A 225 3.00 -13.99 8.67
N ALA A 226 4.16 -14.21 9.29
CA ALA A 226 4.48 -15.45 10.01
C ALA A 226 3.55 -15.67 11.21
N ASN A 227 3.34 -14.63 12.02
CA ASN A 227 2.45 -14.68 13.18
C ASN A 227 1.00 -14.99 12.78
N PHE A 228 0.48 -14.34 11.75
CA PHE A 228 -0.88 -14.61 11.27
C PHE A 228 -0.98 -16.02 10.66
N THR A 229 0.02 -16.45 9.91
CA THR A 229 0.10 -17.82 9.37
C THR A 229 0.01 -18.88 10.48
N ALA A 230 0.69 -18.65 11.61
CA ALA A 230 0.65 -19.55 12.75
C ALA A 230 -0.74 -19.68 13.40
N LEU A 231 -1.67 -18.76 13.14
CA LEU A 231 -3.05 -18.83 13.65
C LEU A 231 -3.92 -19.80 12.83
N PHE A 232 -3.85 -19.74 11.50
CA PHE A 232 -4.79 -20.46 10.63
C PHE A 232 -4.21 -21.72 9.97
N ALA A 233 -2.91 -21.72 9.64
CA ALA A 233 -2.27 -22.83 8.94
C ALA A 233 -2.25 -24.17 9.71
N PRO A 234 -2.17 -24.23 11.07
CA PRO A 234 -2.09 -25.52 11.77
C PRO A 234 -3.29 -26.45 11.53
N ALA A 235 -4.50 -25.90 11.43
CA ALA A 235 -5.70 -26.69 11.16
C ALA A 235 -5.71 -27.25 9.73
N ILE A 236 -5.23 -26.44 8.78
CA ILE A 236 -5.07 -26.84 7.37
C ILE A 236 -3.99 -27.92 7.26
N ARG A 237 -2.82 -27.72 7.88
CA ARG A 237 -1.71 -28.68 7.93
C ARG A 237 -2.19 -30.05 8.38
N ALA A 238 -2.88 -30.11 9.53
CA ALA A 238 -3.38 -31.37 10.09
C ALA A 238 -4.35 -32.08 9.12
N ARG A 239 -5.21 -31.33 8.40
CA ARG A 239 -6.09 -31.88 7.38
C ARG A 239 -5.32 -32.39 6.17
N VAL A 240 -4.34 -31.65 5.67
CA VAL A 240 -3.53 -32.00 4.50
C VAL A 240 -2.73 -33.28 4.78
N GLU A 241 -2.04 -33.37 5.92
CA GLU A 241 -1.25 -34.55 6.31
C GLU A 241 -2.12 -35.82 6.43
N LYS A 242 -3.36 -35.68 6.91
CA LYS A 242 -4.32 -36.81 6.96
C LYS A 242 -4.64 -37.39 5.57
N HIS A 243 -4.61 -36.56 4.53
CA HIS A 243 -4.84 -36.97 3.14
C HIS A 243 -3.57 -37.42 2.42
N LEU A 244 -2.40 -37.13 2.99
CA LEU A 244 -1.07 -37.46 2.48
C LEU A 244 -0.24 -38.23 3.53
N PRO A 245 -0.69 -39.41 3.99
CA PRO A 245 -0.01 -40.14 5.05
C PRO A 245 1.45 -40.45 4.70
N GLY A 246 2.37 -40.12 5.60
CA GLY A 246 3.82 -40.22 5.40
C GLY A 246 4.49 -38.86 5.10
N VAL A 247 3.71 -37.84 4.76
CA VAL A 247 4.18 -36.46 4.62
C VAL A 247 4.15 -35.76 5.98
N LYS A 248 5.16 -34.93 6.22
CA LYS A 248 5.20 -33.95 7.31
C LYS A 248 5.36 -32.57 6.70
N LEU A 249 4.53 -31.62 7.10
CA LEU A 249 4.50 -30.26 6.57
C LEU A 249 4.80 -29.24 7.67
N THR A 250 5.35 -28.11 7.28
CA THR A 250 5.39 -26.87 8.08
C THR A 250 4.18 -26.00 7.77
N ASP A 251 3.95 -24.94 8.55
CA ASP A 251 2.90 -23.96 8.25
C ASP A 251 3.23 -23.17 6.98
N ASP A 252 4.51 -22.91 6.73
CA ASP A 252 5.06 -22.38 5.48
C ASP A 252 4.75 -23.24 4.24
N ASP A 253 4.73 -24.57 4.40
CA ASP A 253 4.38 -25.48 3.32
C ASP A 253 2.89 -25.40 2.99
N VAL A 254 2.03 -25.12 3.97
CA VAL A 254 0.61 -24.84 3.72
C VAL A 254 0.46 -23.61 2.83
N VAL A 255 1.10 -22.49 3.20
CA VAL A 255 1.08 -21.27 2.38
C VAL A 255 1.64 -21.54 0.99
N SER A 256 2.73 -22.30 0.87
CA SER A 256 3.30 -22.69 -0.43
C SER A 256 2.34 -23.51 -1.30
N LEU A 257 1.52 -24.39 -0.70
CA LEU A 257 0.46 -25.11 -1.42
C LEU A 257 -0.71 -24.20 -1.82
N MET A 258 -1.01 -23.16 -1.04
CA MET A 258 -1.99 -22.13 -1.40
C MET A 258 -1.48 -21.25 -2.54
N ASP A 259 -0.21 -20.81 -2.50
CA ASP A 259 0.46 -20.07 -3.57
C ASP A 259 0.38 -20.82 -4.91
N MET A 260 0.56 -22.15 -4.88
CA MET A 260 0.46 -22.99 -6.08
C MET A 260 -0.90 -22.92 -6.78
N CYS A 261 -1.99 -22.60 -6.07
CA CYS A 261 -3.30 -22.42 -6.70
C CYS A 261 -3.28 -21.28 -7.72
N SER A 262 -2.79 -20.10 -7.35
CA SER A 262 -2.77 -18.94 -8.24
C SER A 262 -1.75 -19.14 -9.36
N PHE A 263 -0.50 -19.50 -9.01
CA PHE A 263 0.59 -19.67 -9.98
C PHE A 263 0.33 -20.78 -11.01
N ASP A 264 -0.22 -21.93 -10.59
CA ASP A 264 -0.57 -22.99 -11.54
C ASP A 264 -1.76 -22.57 -12.40
N THR A 265 -2.76 -21.85 -11.86
CA THR A 265 -3.91 -21.37 -12.64
C THR A 265 -3.49 -20.44 -13.77
N VAL A 266 -2.65 -19.43 -13.48
CA VAL A 266 -2.23 -18.43 -14.47
C VAL A 266 -1.18 -18.93 -15.47
N ALA A 267 -0.64 -20.13 -15.25
CA ALA A 267 0.40 -20.72 -16.10
C ALA A 267 -0.07 -21.94 -16.90
N ARG A 268 -1.04 -22.71 -16.39
CA ARG A 268 -1.43 -24.00 -16.98
C ARG A 268 -2.21 -23.90 -18.28
N THR A 269 -2.93 -22.80 -18.49
CA THR A 269 -3.55 -22.46 -19.78
C THR A 269 -3.19 -21.02 -20.15
N THR A 270 -3.21 -20.71 -21.44
CA THR A 270 -2.81 -19.38 -21.95
C THR A 270 -3.77 -18.26 -21.56
N ASP A 271 -4.99 -18.60 -21.12
CA ASP A 271 -6.09 -17.69 -20.80
C ASP A 271 -6.57 -17.83 -19.34
N ALA A 272 -5.84 -18.61 -18.52
CA ALA A 272 -6.20 -18.94 -17.14
C ALA A 272 -7.65 -19.47 -16.98
N SER A 273 -8.21 -20.10 -18.03
CA SER A 273 -9.59 -20.62 -18.03
C SER A 273 -9.81 -21.83 -17.15
N GLN A 274 -8.74 -22.52 -16.77
CA GLN A 274 -8.82 -23.69 -15.89
C GLN A 274 -8.24 -23.36 -14.52
N LEU A 275 -9.09 -23.40 -13.49
CA LEU A 275 -8.66 -23.28 -12.10
C LEU A 275 -7.74 -24.47 -11.73
N SER A 276 -6.63 -24.18 -11.05
CA SER A 276 -5.68 -25.21 -10.61
C SER A 276 -6.32 -26.21 -9.66
N PRO A 277 -5.96 -27.51 -9.73
CA PRO A 277 -6.41 -28.50 -8.74
C PRO A 277 -5.94 -28.20 -7.31
N PHE A 278 -4.86 -27.43 -7.11
CA PHE A 278 -4.44 -26.96 -5.78
C PHE A 278 -5.52 -26.11 -5.11
N CYS A 279 -6.29 -25.36 -5.90
CA CYS A 279 -7.31 -24.44 -5.37
C CYS A 279 -8.39 -25.16 -4.56
N ALA A 280 -8.76 -26.38 -5.00
CA ALA A 280 -9.83 -27.15 -4.38
C ALA A 280 -9.41 -27.83 -3.06
N LEU A 281 -8.11 -27.82 -2.72
CA LEU A 281 -7.57 -28.37 -1.47
C LEU A 281 -7.97 -27.54 -0.24
N PHE A 282 -8.30 -26.27 -0.48
CA PHE A 282 -8.63 -25.28 0.53
C PHE A 282 -10.09 -24.86 0.43
N THR A 283 -10.67 -24.47 1.55
CA THR A 283 -12.05 -23.98 1.63
C THR A 283 -12.12 -22.49 1.32
N HIS A 284 -13.32 -21.99 1.03
CA HIS A 284 -13.54 -20.57 0.81
C HIS A 284 -13.11 -19.69 2.01
N ASN A 285 -13.34 -20.14 3.25
CA ASN A 285 -12.92 -19.38 4.43
C ASN A 285 -11.39 -19.34 4.58
N GLU A 286 -10.71 -20.42 4.21
CA GLU A 286 -9.24 -20.43 4.18
C GLU A 286 -8.69 -19.52 3.07
N TRP A 287 -9.40 -19.39 1.95
CA TRP A 287 -9.05 -18.38 0.94
C TRP A 287 -9.21 -16.95 1.47
N LYS A 288 -10.21 -16.67 2.33
CA LYS A 288 -10.29 -15.37 3.00
C LYS A 288 -9.13 -15.13 3.96
N GLU A 289 -8.73 -16.15 4.73
CA GLU A 289 -7.55 -16.07 5.61
C GLU A 289 -6.27 -15.84 4.79
N TYR A 290 -6.12 -16.50 3.65
CA TYR A 290 -4.98 -16.31 2.75
C TYR A 290 -4.95 -14.93 2.09
N ASP A 291 -6.10 -14.42 1.62
CA ASP A 291 -6.20 -13.06 1.07
C ASP A 291 -5.88 -11.99 2.12
N TYR A 292 -6.32 -12.23 3.36
CA TYR A 292 -6.01 -11.36 4.48
C TYR A 292 -4.53 -11.43 4.88
N LEU A 293 -3.91 -12.63 4.88
CA LEU A 293 -2.46 -12.80 5.04
C LEU A 293 -1.69 -11.96 4.01
N GLN A 294 -2.11 -12.00 2.75
CA GLN A 294 -1.49 -11.19 1.69
C GLN A 294 -1.65 -9.69 1.96
N SER A 295 -2.83 -9.27 2.41
CA SER A 295 -3.13 -7.88 2.76
C SER A 295 -2.29 -7.40 3.95
N LEU A 296 -2.11 -8.21 4.98
CA LEU A 296 -1.23 -7.93 6.11
C LEU A 296 0.22 -7.76 5.66
N GLY A 297 0.73 -8.68 4.82
CA GLY A 297 2.10 -8.60 4.30
C GLY A 297 2.35 -7.31 3.51
N LYS A 298 1.36 -6.84 2.72
CA LYS A 298 1.46 -5.56 2.03
C LYS A 298 1.32 -4.36 2.97
N TYR A 299 0.39 -4.39 3.91
CA TYR A 299 0.12 -3.28 4.81
C TYR A 299 1.28 -3.01 5.78
N TYR A 300 1.79 -4.07 6.41
CA TYR A 300 2.89 -3.98 7.39
C TYR A 300 4.28 -4.07 6.77
N GLY A 301 4.39 -4.52 5.51
CA GLY A 301 5.63 -4.46 4.74
C GLY A 301 5.84 -3.10 4.08
N TYR A 302 4.82 -2.57 3.41
CA TYR A 302 4.97 -1.44 2.46
C TYR A 302 3.96 -0.31 2.68
N GLY A 303 2.84 -0.60 3.36
CA GLY A 303 1.79 0.37 3.64
C GLY A 303 1.98 1.11 4.97
N ALA A 304 0.91 1.71 5.47
CA ALA A 304 0.92 2.50 6.71
C ALA A 304 1.23 1.70 7.99
N GLY A 305 1.18 0.37 7.94
CA GLY A 305 1.63 -0.49 9.05
C GLY A 305 3.15 -0.49 9.22
N ASN A 306 3.92 -0.18 8.18
CA ASN A 306 5.36 0.01 8.27
C ASN A 306 5.69 1.50 8.53
N PRO A 307 6.50 1.83 9.55
CA PRO A 307 6.89 3.22 9.83
C PRO A 307 7.55 3.97 8.66
N LEU A 308 8.21 3.25 7.75
CA LEU A 308 8.86 3.80 6.56
C LEU A 308 8.18 3.34 5.25
N GLY A 309 7.06 2.62 5.33
CA GLY A 309 6.34 2.11 4.17
C GLY A 309 5.91 3.22 3.21
N PRO A 310 5.04 4.16 3.64
CA PRO A 310 4.61 5.27 2.79
C PRO A 310 5.78 6.14 2.31
N ALA A 311 6.90 6.19 3.05
CA ALA A 311 8.04 7.03 2.69
C ALA A 311 8.66 6.62 1.34
N GLN A 312 8.55 5.34 0.97
CA GLN A 312 9.04 4.85 -0.32
C GLN A 312 8.22 5.40 -1.51
N GLY A 313 6.99 5.86 -1.27
CA GLY A 313 6.11 6.42 -2.29
C GLY A 313 6.24 7.94 -2.49
N ILE A 314 7.05 8.63 -1.69
CA ILE A 314 7.17 10.10 -1.73
C ILE A 314 7.74 10.57 -3.07
N GLY A 315 8.79 9.94 -3.58
CA GLY A 315 9.43 10.35 -4.84
C GLY A 315 8.46 10.37 -6.02
N PHE A 316 7.70 9.29 -6.22
CA PHE A 316 6.66 9.25 -7.26
C PHE A 316 5.53 10.25 -6.99
N THR A 317 5.15 10.46 -5.74
CA THR A 317 4.12 11.45 -5.37
C THR A 317 4.56 12.86 -5.79
N ASN A 318 5.82 13.22 -5.55
CA ASN A 318 6.38 14.51 -5.95
C ASN A 318 6.57 14.62 -7.48
N GLU A 319 6.89 13.53 -8.17
CA GLU A 319 6.84 13.47 -9.64
C GLU A 319 5.42 13.70 -10.19
N LEU A 320 4.40 13.10 -9.56
CA LEU A 320 3.00 13.29 -9.96
C LEU A 320 2.57 14.75 -9.73
N ILE A 321 2.92 15.34 -8.59
CA ILE A 321 2.68 16.78 -8.33
C ILE A 321 3.31 17.64 -9.42
N ALA A 322 4.56 17.39 -9.78
CA ALA A 322 5.27 18.11 -10.85
C ALA A 322 4.54 18.02 -12.19
N ARG A 323 4.05 16.84 -12.57
CA ARG A 323 3.28 16.62 -13.80
C ARG A 323 1.91 17.31 -13.78
N LEU A 324 1.19 17.23 -12.67
CA LEU A 324 -0.13 17.85 -12.49
C LEU A 324 -0.05 19.39 -12.52
N THR A 325 1.02 19.95 -11.98
CA THR A 325 1.22 21.41 -11.85
C THR A 325 2.13 22.00 -12.94
N HIS A 326 2.60 21.17 -13.87
CA HIS A 326 3.56 21.56 -14.91
C HIS A 326 4.80 22.29 -14.36
N SER A 327 5.26 21.90 -13.17
CA SER A 327 6.34 22.55 -12.43
C SER A 327 7.50 21.58 -12.17
N PRO A 328 8.75 22.05 -12.00
CA PRO A 328 9.88 21.18 -11.71
C PRO A 328 9.64 20.28 -10.48
N VAL A 329 10.18 19.05 -10.53
CA VAL A 329 10.15 18.13 -9.39
C VAL A 329 10.88 18.74 -8.21
N GLN A 330 10.24 18.70 -7.04
CA GLN A 330 10.83 19.08 -5.76
C GLN A 330 10.80 17.85 -4.88
N ASP A 331 11.93 17.17 -4.72
CA ASP A 331 12.06 15.98 -3.89
C ASP A 331 13.52 15.74 -3.48
N HIS A 332 13.74 15.06 -2.35
CA HIS A 332 15.05 14.58 -1.91
C HIS A 332 15.00 13.16 -1.33
N THR A 333 14.07 12.34 -1.82
CA THR A 333 13.86 10.95 -1.40
C THR A 333 14.41 10.00 -2.46
N SER A 334 13.55 9.41 -3.30
CA SER A 334 13.88 8.41 -4.31
C SER A 334 13.89 8.94 -5.74
N THR A 335 13.69 10.24 -5.95
CA THR A 335 13.85 10.86 -7.27
C THR A 335 15.30 10.91 -7.71
N ASN A 336 15.52 10.86 -9.02
CA ASN A 336 16.84 11.07 -9.61
C ASN A 336 16.88 12.45 -10.25
N SER A 337 17.61 13.39 -9.63
CA SER A 337 17.69 14.77 -10.09
C SER A 337 18.20 14.93 -11.53
N THR A 338 19.00 13.98 -12.05
CA THR A 338 19.46 14.00 -13.44
C THR A 338 18.36 13.59 -14.42
N LEU A 339 17.55 12.59 -14.06
CA LEU A 339 16.42 12.17 -14.89
C LEU A 339 15.28 13.21 -14.86
N ASP A 340 14.99 13.74 -13.68
CA ASP A 340 13.77 14.54 -13.44
C ASP A 340 13.92 16.01 -13.84
N SER A 341 15.16 16.49 -14.01
CA SER A 341 15.45 17.84 -14.53
C SER A 341 15.60 17.91 -16.05
N ASN A 342 15.60 16.76 -16.74
CA ASN A 342 15.79 16.69 -18.18
C ASN A 342 14.46 16.41 -18.91
N PRO A 343 13.95 17.31 -19.77
CA PRO A 343 12.69 17.11 -20.49
C PRO A 343 12.61 15.85 -21.37
N ALA A 344 13.76 15.27 -21.77
CA ALA A 344 13.79 14.02 -22.53
C ALA A 344 13.42 12.79 -21.67
N THR A 345 13.69 12.85 -20.38
CA THR A 345 13.47 11.76 -19.41
C THR A 345 12.37 12.06 -18.41
N PHE A 346 11.97 13.33 -18.29
CA PHE A 346 10.83 13.77 -17.49
C PHE A 346 10.19 15.03 -18.11
N PRO A 347 9.41 14.90 -19.20
CA PRO A 347 8.68 16.04 -19.75
C PRO A 347 7.59 16.47 -18.77
N LEU A 348 7.37 17.78 -18.62
CA LEU A 348 6.32 18.34 -17.74
C LEU A 348 5.01 18.66 -18.49
N ASN A 349 4.99 18.54 -19.81
CA ASN A 349 3.89 18.95 -20.68
C ASN A 349 3.29 17.82 -21.52
N ALA A 350 3.64 16.56 -21.23
CA ALA A 350 2.86 15.46 -21.79
C ALA A 350 1.48 15.48 -21.11
N THR A 351 0.43 15.08 -21.83
CA THR A 351 -0.93 15.00 -21.26
C THR A 351 -1.29 13.58 -20.85
N ILE A 352 -0.50 12.60 -21.29
CA ILE A 352 -0.63 11.19 -20.92
C ILE A 352 0.75 10.67 -20.49
N TYR A 353 0.80 10.14 -19.27
CA TYR A 353 1.96 9.44 -18.72
C TYR A 353 1.58 8.01 -18.34
N VAL A 354 2.50 7.06 -18.57
CA VAL A 354 2.31 5.66 -18.17
C VAL A 354 3.60 5.15 -17.54
N ASP A 355 3.54 4.76 -16.28
CA ASP A 355 4.68 4.20 -15.55
C ASP A 355 4.40 2.74 -15.16
N PHE A 356 5.36 1.86 -15.42
CA PHE A 356 5.30 0.44 -15.05
C PHE A 356 6.20 0.16 -13.83
N SER A 357 5.63 -0.49 -12.81
CA SER A 357 6.22 -0.70 -11.48
C SER A 357 5.89 -2.12 -10.94
N HIS A 358 6.13 -2.35 -9.65
CA HIS A 358 5.81 -3.56 -8.90
C HIS A 358 4.68 -3.31 -7.90
N ASP A 359 4.10 -4.36 -7.33
CA ASP A 359 3.16 -4.24 -6.20
C ASP A 359 3.79 -3.50 -5.02
N ASN A 360 5.02 -3.85 -4.68
CA ASN A 360 5.76 -3.25 -3.58
C ASN A 360 6.19 -1.80 -3.86
N GLY A 361 6.23 -1.37 -5.13
CA GLY A 361 6.40 0.04 -5.49
C GLY A 361 5.07 0.81 -5.44
N MET A 362 3.97 0.17 -5.86
CA MET A 362 2.64 0.80 -5.90
C MET A 362 2.00 1.01 -4.53
N ILE A 363 2.13 0.05 -3.60
CA ILE A 363 1.53 0.17 -2.26
C ILE A 363 2.04 1.42 -1.52
N PRO A 364 3.36 1.65 -1.38
CA PRO A 364 3.89 2.87 -0.77
C PRO A 364 3.33 4.14 -1.40
N ILE A 365 3.24 4.17 -2.73
CA ILE A 365 2.72 5.31 -3.50
C ILE A 365 1.28 5.62 -3.10
N PHE A 366 0.40 4.61 -3.05
CA PHE A 366 -1.01 4.82 -2.67
C PHE A 366 -1.15 5.35 -1.24
N PHE A 367 -0.34 4.85 -0.29
CA PHE A 367 -0.35 5.35 1.08
C PHE A 367 0.31 6.73 1.21
N ALA A 368 1.36 7.04 0.45
CA ALA A 368 2.00 8.35 0.43
C ALA A 368 1.05 9.46 -0.06
N MET A 369 0.18 9.11 -1.01
CA MET A 369 -0.90 9.98 -1.50
C MET A 369 -2.13 10.03 -0.58
N GLY A 370 -2.11 9.28 0.53
CA GLY A 370 -3.20 9.25 1.50
C GLY A 370 -4.48 8.56 1.01
N LEU A 371 -4.42 7.76 -0.06
CA LEU A 371 -5.61 7.16 -0.69
C LEU A 371 -6.32 6.11 0.17
N TYR A 372 -5.62 5.60 1.19
CA TYR A 372 -6.15 4.65 2.18
C TYR A 372 -6.11 5.23 3.60
N ASN A 373 -6.18 6.56 3.76
CA ASN A 373 -6.18 7.19 5.09
C ASN A 373 -7.48 6.96 5.88
N GLY A 374 -8.53 6.43 5.24
CA GLY A 374 -9.72 5.91 5.93
C GLY A 374 -9.57 4.48 6.47
N THR A 375 -8.50 3.78 6.11
CA THR A 375 -8.18 2.44 6.60
C THR A 375 -7.51 2.51 7.96
N GLU A 376 -8.17 1.99 8.99
CA GLU A 376 -7.55 1.78 10.31
C GLU A 376 -6.45 0.69 10.25
N PRO A 377 -5.48 0.68 11.19
CA PRO A 377 -4.46 -0.36 11.25
C PRO A 377 -5.07 -1.77 11.28
N LEU A 378 -4.70 -2.59 10.29
CA LEU A 378 -5.29 -3.92 10.12
C LEU A 378 -5.03 -4.84 11.33
N SER A 379 -6.05 -5.59 11.74
CA SER A 379 -5.96 -6.54 12.84
C SER A 379 -4.94 -7.64 12.57
N LEU A 380 -3.99 -7.82 13.49
CA LEU A 380 -2.97 -8.88 13.40
C LEU A 380 -3.50 -10.29 13.67
N THR A 381 -4.78 -10.43 14.08
CA THR A 381 -5.32 -11.69 14.61
C THR A 381 -6.70 -12.07 14.08
N ALA A 382 -7.41 -11.15 13.45
CA ALA A 382 -8.75 -11.38 12.92
C ALA A 382 -8.81 -10.91 11.46
N VAL A 383 -9.50 -11.68 10.62
CA VAL A 383 -9.76 -11.30 9.23
C VAL A 383 -10.76 -10.14 9.20
N GLU A 384 -10.37 -9.05 8.54
CA GLU A 384 -11.24 -7.93 8.22
C GLU A 384 -11.59 -7.98 6.73
N SER A 385 -12.86 -7.74 6.41
CA SER A 385 -13.31 -7.65 5.02
C SER A 385 -12.83 -6.35 4.37
N THR A 386 -12.76 -6.32 3.04
CA THR A 386 -12.38 -5.12 2.31
C THR A 386 -13.32 -3.93 2.56
N LYS A 387 -14.56 -4.18 3.04
CA LYS A 387 -15.47 -3.12 3.47
C LYS A 387 -15.06 -2.51 4.81
N GLU A 388 -14.57 -3.33 5.74
CA GLU A 388 -14.13 -2.88 7.07
C GLU A 388 -12.80 -2.13 6.99
N SER A 389 -11.93 -2.49 6.05
CA SER A 389 -10.67 -1.80 5.76
C SER A 389 -10.80 -0.65 4.73
N ASP A 390 -12.01 -0.10 4.54
CA ASP A 390 -12.31 1.03 3.64
C ASP A 390 -11.80 0.87 2.19
N GLY A 391 -11.95 -0.33 1.64
CA GLY A 391 -11.54 -0.66 0.28
C GLY A 391 -10.11 -1.17 0.15
N TYR A 392 -9.37 -1.34 1.26
CA TYR A 392 -8.01 -1.89 1.22
C TYR A 392 -7.98 -3.42 1.33
N SER A 393 -7.47 -4.06 0.28
CA SER A 393 -6.88 -5.41 0.35
C SER A 393 -5.77 -5.52 -0.70
N ALA A 394 -4.87 -6.49 -0.58
CA ALA A 394 -3.85 -6.71 -1.59
C ALA A 394 -4.45 -7.05 -2.97
N SER A 395 -5.56 -7.79 -3.00
CA SER A 395 -6.30 -8.16 -4.22
C SER A 395 -7.04 -6.99 -4.86
N TRP A 396 -7.47 -6.00 -4.07
CA TRP A 396 -8.12 -4.78 -4.58
C TRP A 396 -7.12 -3.69 -4.98
N ALA A 397 -5.97 -3.62 -4.31
CA ALA A 397 -4.98 -2.56 -4.55
C ALA A 397 -3.95 -2.95 -5.62
N VAL A 398 -3.34 -4.13 -5.52
CA VAL A 398 -2.19 -4.54 -6.33
C VAL A 398 -2.28 -5.97 -6.88
N PRO A 399 -3.40 -6.39 -7.51
CA PRO A 399 -3.46 -7.66 -8.24
C PRO A 399 -2.42 -7.70 -9.38
N PHE A 400 -2.23 -8.86 -10.01
CA PHE A 400 -1.51 -8.92 -11.28
C PHE A 400 -2.18 -8.03 -12.33
N ALA A 401 -1.38 -7.27 -13.08
CA ALA A 401 -1.84 -6.24 -14.02
C ALA A 401 -2.68 -5.11 -13.37
N ALA A 402 -2.49 -4.87 -12.06
CA ALA A 402 -3.07 -3.72 -11.37
C ALA A 402 -2.76 -2.41 -12.10
N ARG A 403 -3.72 -1.48 -12.04
CA ARG A 403 -3.58 -0.16 -12.64
C ARG A 403 -4.27 0.89 -11.77
N ALA A 404 -3.62 2.04 -11.66
CA ALA A 404 -4.22 3.25 -11.11
C ALA A 404 -4.24 4.35 -12.18
N TYR A 405 -5.32 5.12 -12.21
CA TYR A 405 -5.47 6.30 -13.05
C TYR A 405 -5.62 7.54 -12.18
N PHE A 406 -4.72 8.51 -12.35
CA PHE A 406 -4.83 9.84 -11.74
C PHE A 406 -5.20 10.84 -12.81
N GLU A 407 -6.45 11.28 -12.77
CA GLU A 407 -7.05 12.15 -13.76
C GLU A 407 -6.99 13.60 -13.29
N THR A 408 -6.71 14.52 -14.21
CA THR A 408 -7.20 15.90 -14.08
C THR A 408 -8.29 16.13 -15.10
N MET A 409 -9.39 16.75 -14.68
CA MET A 409 -10.51 17.08 -15.54
C MET A 409 -10.94 18.53 -15.36
N GLN A 410 -11.28 19.17 -16.47
CA GLN A 410 -11.95 20.46 -16.47
C GLN A 410 -13.45 20.24 -16.63
N CYS A 411 -14.25 20.78 -15.71
CA CYS A 411 -15.70 20.69 -15.73
C CYS A 411 -16.32 22.08 -15.93
N LYS A 412 -17.49 22.20 -16.56
CA LYS A 412 -18.19 23.51 -16.63
C LYS A 412 -18.60 24.04 -15.25
N SER A 413 -18.81 23.14 -14.29
CA SER A 413 -19.26 23.46 -12.93
C SER A 413 -18.17 24.05 -12.04
N GLU A 414 -16.89 23.94 -12.41
CA GLU A 414 -15.76 24.36 -11.58
C GLU A 414 -14.68 25.00 -12.47
N LYS A 415 -14.15 26.14 -12.04
CA LYS A 415 -13.10 26.86 -12.80
C LYS A 415 -11.75 26.18 -12.64
N GLU A 416 -11.45 25.69 -11.44
CA GLU A 416 -10.22 24.97 -11.17
C GLU A 416 -10.27 23.54 -11.72
N PRO A 417 -9.14 22.99 -12.20
CA PRO A 417 -9.09 21.59 -12.57
C PRO A 417 -9.38 20.69 -11.35
N LEU A 418 -10.13 19.61 -11.56
CA LEU A 418 -10.45 18.63 -10.53
C LEU A 418 -9.58 17.38 -10.71
N VAL A 419 -9.09 16.82 -9.61
CA VAL A 419 -8.31 15.58 -9.56
C VAL A 419 -9.19 14.42 -9.12
N ARG A 420 -9.04 13.25 -9.75
CA ARG A 420 -9.69 11.99 -9.36
C ARG A 420 -8.69 10.85 -9.41
N ALA A 421 -8.74 9.94 -8.43
CA ALA A 421 -7.97 8.70 -8.43
C ALA A 421 -8.89 7.50 -8.66
N LEU A 422 -8.50 6.62 -9.59
CA LEU A 422 -9.12 5.33 -9.82
C LEU A 422 -8.09 4.24 -9.52
N ILE A 423 -8.39 3.27 -8.67
CA ILE A 423 -7.55 2.08 -8.44
C ILE A 423 -8.33 0.86 -8.87
N ASN A 424 -7.85 0.17 -9.92
CA ASN A 424 -8.51 -0.98 -10.51
C ASN A 424 -9.99 -0.71 -10.83
N ASP A 425 -10.23 0.47 -11.40
CA ASP A 425 -11.54 1.06 -11.76
C ASP A 425 -12.39 1.60 -10.60
N ARG A 426 -12.08 1.26 -9.34
CA ARG A 426 -12.75 1.86 -8.19
C ARG A 426 -12.38 3.34 -8.06
N VAL A 427 -13.37 4.23 -7.92
CA VAL A 427 -13.10 5.60 -7.49
C VAL A 427 -12.67 5.59 -6.03
N VAL A 428 -11.45 6.03 -5.76
CA VAL A 428 -10.93 6.13 -4.40
C VAL A 428 -11.00 7.60 -3.98
N PRO A 429 -11.91 7.98 -3.05
CA PRO A 429 -12.01 9.36 -2.59
C PRO A 429 -10.68 9.89 -2.06
N LEU A 430 -10.31 11.09 -2.49
CA LEU A 430 -9.07 11.73 -2.06
C LEU A 430 -9.15 12.19 -0.59
N HIS A 431 -8.02 12.13 0.11
CA HIS A 431 -7.88 12.64 1.48
C HIS A 431 -6.94 13.86 1.51
N GLY A 432 -7.01 14.63 2.60
CA GLY A 432 -6.18 15.83 2.78
C GLY A 432 -6.70 17.09 2.08
N CYS A 433 -7.83 17.00 1.38
CA CYS A 433 -8.46 18.09 0.63
C CYS A 433 -9.99 18.03 0.76
N ALA A 434 -10.69 19.07 0.31
CA ALA A 434 -12.15 19.16 0.31
C ALA A 434 -12.76 18.28 -0.79
N VAL A 435 -12.92 16.98 -0.50
CA VAL A 435 -13.44 15.99 -1.43
C VAL A 435 -14.93 16.18 -1.72
N ASP A 436 -15.31 16.09 -2.99
CA ASP A 436 -16.70 16.14 -3.43
C ASP A 436 -17.36 14.75 -3.43
N LYS A 437 -18.68 14.72 -3.69
CA LYS A 437 -19.48 13.47 -3.71
C LYS A 437 -19.05 12.45 -4.79
N LEU A 438 -18.20 12.87 -5.74
CA LEU A 438 -17.65 12.02 -6.79
C LEU A 438 -16.19 11.61 -6.51
N GLY A 439 -15.70 11.85 -5.28
CA GLY A 439 -14.36 11.48 -4.84
C GLY A 439 -13.25 12.41 -5.35
N ARG A 440 -13.57 13.64 -5.76
CA ARG A 440 -12.63 14.56 -6.41
C ARG A 440 -12.27 15.74 -5.53
N CYS A 441 -11.09 16.31 -5.72
CA CYS A 441 -10.68 17.57 -5.11
C CYS A 441 -10.24 18.57 -6.18
N LYS A 442 -10.24 19.86 -5.85
CA LYS A 442 -9.56 20.86 -6.68
C LYS A 442 -8.07 20.56 -6.69
N LEU A 443 -7.41 20.80 -7.84
CA LEU A 443 -6.00 20.48 -8.02
C LEU A 443 -5.10 21.12 -6.96
N ASN A 444 -5.25 22.43 -6.71
CA ASN A 444 -4.41 23.12 -5.73
C ASN A 444 -4.60 22.59 -4.31
N ASP A 445 -5.85 22.34 -3.91
CA ASP A 445 -6.22 21.80 -2.60
C ASP A 445 -5.70 20.35 -2.42
N PHE A 446 -5.76 19.53 -3.48
CA PHE A 446 -5.14 18.21 -3.48
C PHE A 446 -3.62 18.29 -3.28
N VAL A 447 -2.93 19.16 -4.01
CA VAL A 447 -1.47 19.33 -3.88
C VAL A 447 -1.10 19.87 -2.49
N GLU A 448 -1.86 20.81 -1.94
CA GLU A 448 -1.67 21.31 -0.57
C GLU A 448 -1.89 20.20 0.48
N GLY A 449 -2.91 19.36 0.28
CA GLY A 449 -3.19 18.19 1.10
C GLY A 449 -2.06 17.16 1.15
N LEU A 450 -1.25 17.07 0.09
CA LEU A 450 -0.05 16.22 0.00
C LEU A 450 1.17 16.80 0.74
N SER A 451 0.96 17.74 1.67
CA SER A 451 1.99 18.38 2.48
C SER A 451 2.98 17.41 3.14
N TRP A 452 2.61 16.20 3.52
CA TRP A 452 3.55 15.24 4.09
C TRP A 452 4.64 14.80 3.09
N ALA A 453 4.26 14.55 1.83
CA ALA A 453 5.20 14.23 0.76
C ALA A 453 6.01 15.47 0.32
N SER A 454 5.40 16.66 0.34
CA SER A 454 6.04 17.92 -0.07
C SER A 454 6.87 18.63 1.01
N PHE A 455 6.60 18.41 2.30
CA PHE A 455 7.35 19.04 3.41
C PHE A 455 8.75 18.45 3.57
N LEU A 456 8.89 17.15 3.26
CA LEU A 456 10.17 16.46 3.07
C LEU A 456 10.80 16.82 1.71
N SER A 457 10.61 18.05 1.23
CA SER A 457 11.22 18.57 0.01
C SER A 457 11.82 19.98 0.21
N THR A 458 11.23 20.79 1.10
CA THR A 458 11.59 22.21 1.28
C THR A 458 12.68 22.51 2.32
N SER A 459 13.29 21.52 2.97
CA SER A 459 14.23 21.73 4.09
C SER A 459 15.67 22.10 3.67
N SER A 460 15.83 23.03 2.72
CA SER A 460 17.14 23.52 2.25
C SER A 460 17.33 25.05 2.36
N GLN A 461 16.50 25.77 3.14
CA GLN A 461 16.72 27.19 3.46
C GLN A 461 16.62 27.45 4.99
N PRO A 462 17.52 28.26 5.57
CA PRO A 462 17.55 28.56 7.00
C PRO A 462 16.48 29.61 7.33
N TYR A 463 15.44 29.23 8.06
CA TYR A 463 14.47 30.21 8.56
C TYR A 463 14.99 30.85 9.84
N THR A 464 15.36 32.12 9.74
CA THR A 464 15.45 33.06 10.86
C THR A 464 14.04 33.27 11.42
N LEU A 465 13.69 32.55 12.49
CA LEU A 465 12.42 32.76 13.19
C LEU A 465 12.50 34.04 14.04
N ALA A 466 11.82 35.09 13.58
CA ALA A 466 11.52 36.26 14.39
C ALA A 466 10.62 35.84 15.56
N LEU A 467 11.18 35.85 16.78
CA LEU A 467 10.42 35.68 18.00
C LEU A 467 9.50 36.89 18.20
N THR A 468 8.19 36.67 18.12
CA THR A 468 7.21 37.51 18.81
C THR A 468 7.01 36.94 20.20
N ALA A 469 7.26 37.79 21.20
CA ALA A 469 7.27 37.45 22.61
C ALA A 469 5.89 37.04 23.12
N VAL A 470 5.83 35.93 23.86
CA VAL A 470 4.75 35.63 24.81
C VAL A 470 5.36 35.60 26.20
N HIS A 471 4.78 36.40 27.09
CA HIS A 471 5.27 36.69 28.45
C HIS A 471 5.15 35.50 29.42
N THR A 472 6.23 35.34 30.21
CA THR A 472 6.34 34.96 31.64
C THR A 472 5.86 33.59 32.14
N MET A 473 6.84 32.75 32.56
CA MET A 473 6.82 31.91 33.78
C MET A 473 8.27 31.68 34.29
N PRO A 474 8.50 31.45 35.60
CA PRO A 474 9.75 31.81 36.29
C PRO A 474 10.86 30.75 36.21
N THR A 475 12.09 31.23 36.13
CA THR A 475 13.35 30.46 36.21
C THR A 475 13.74 30.19 37.67
N TYR A 476 14.16 28.97 38.00
CA TYR A 476 14.89 28.67 39.22
C TYR A 476 16.38 28.50 38.91
N ASP A 477 17.20 29.23 39.67
CA ASP A 477 18.66 29.31 39.60
C ASP A 477 19.28 28.28 40.58
N ILE A 478 20.25 27.50 40.11
CA ILE A 478 20.98 26.49 40.89
C ILE A 478 22.51 26.72 40.86
N THR A 479 22.96 27.97 40.77
CA THR A 479 24.39 28.36 40.81
C THR A 479 25.11 28.18 42.16
N ASN A 480 24.72 27.25 43.03
CA ASN A 480 25.42 27.04 44.30
C ASN A 480 25.76 25.56 44.53
N TYR A 481 26.79 25.03 43.85
CA TYR A 481 27.72 24.05 44.42
C TYR A 481 29.01 23.97 43.56
N LEU A 482 30.10 24.47 44.16
CA LEU A 482 31.53 24.23 43.91
C LEU A 482 32.25 24.90 42.70
N PRO A 483 33.46 25.46 42.91
CA PRO A 483 34.24 26.16 41.90
C PRO A 483 35.23 25.21 41.21
N ILE A 484 35.30 25.26 39.87
CA ILE A 484 36.43 24.69 39.13
C ILE A 484 37.01 25.83 38.28
N GLU A 485 38.26 26.20 38.59
CA GLU A 485 39.07 27.14 37.81
C GLU A 485 39.38 26.56 36.43
N THR A 486 39.07 27.32 35.38
CA THR A 486 39.39 26.97 33.99
C THR A 486 40.86 27.26 33.68
N LEU A 487 41.63 26.25 33.30
CA LEU A 487 42.91 26.42 32.58
C LEU A 487 42.65 26.65 31.08
N PRO A 488 43.52 27.39 30.34
CA PRO A 488 43.29 27.69 28.94
C PRO A 488 43.55 26.44 28.07
N PRO A 489 42.81 26.27 26.95
CA PRO A 489 42.92 25.07 26.12
C PRO A 489 44.24 25.06 25.32
N PRO A 490 44.85 23.89 25.07
CA PRO A 490 45.93 23.77 24.10
C PRO A 490 45.36 23.81 22.69
N GLU A 491 45.99 24.61 21.83
CA GLU A 491 45.78 24.62 20.38
C GLU A 491 45.94 23.19 19.83
N THR A 492 44.83 22.54 19.45
CA THR A 492 44.83 21.55 18.37
C THR A 492 43.48 21.49 17.67
N ASP A 493 43.57 21.60 16.36
CA ASP A 493 42.57 21.43 15.32
C ASP A 493 41.72 20.15 15.48
N LYS A 494 40.44 20.28 15.84
CA LYS A 494 39.38 19.25 15.66
C LYS A 494 37.99 19.88 15.54
N THR A 495 37.51 20.00 14.32
CA THR A 495 36.13 20.31 13.91
C THR A 495 35.17 19.14 14.15
N TYR A 496 35.17 18.56 15.36
CA TYR A 496 34.23 17.49 15.75
C TYR A 496 33.43 17.88 17.00
N TYR A 497 32.21 18.37 16.73
CA TYR A 497 30.99 18.41 17.55
C TYR A 497 30.91 19.31 18.80
N ALA A 498 29.85 20.12 18.89
CA ALA A 498 29.36 20.60 20.19
C ALA A 498 27.88 21.03 20.11
N LYS A 499 26.95 20.05 20.09
CA LYS A 499 25.61 20.31 20.62
C LYS A 499 25.66 19.99 22.12
N PRO A 500 25.18 20.87 23.00
CA PRO A 500 25.21 20.64 24.44
C PRO A 500 24.49 19.34 24.80
N ILE A 501 24.99 18.61 25.80
CA ILE A 501 24.35 17.40 26.31
C ILE A 501 23.30 17.79 27.35
N LEU A 502 22.08 17.28 27.19
CA LEU A 502 21.01 17.41 28.18
C LEU A 502 20.70 16.01 28.73
N VAL A 503 20.71 15.85 30.06
CA VAL A 503 20.48 14.54 30.69
C VAL A 503 19.07 14.50 31.28
N LEU A 504 18.26 13.54 30.81
CA LEU A 504 16.89 13.30 31.24
C LEU A 504 16.85 12.13 32.23
N ILE A 505 16.49 12.41 33.49
CA ILE A 505 16.38 11.39 34.54
C ILE A 505 14.92 10.93 34.64
N ILE A 506 14.69 9.65 34.38
CA ILE A 506 13.35 9.07 34.25
C ILE A 506 13.02 8.20 35.46
N SER A 507 12.02 8.61 36.24
CA SER A 507 11.38 7.72 37.22
C SER A 507 10.33 6.85 36.50
N LEU A 508 10.48 5.52 36.61
CA LEU A 508 9.70 4.50 35.90
C LEU A 508 8.19 4.53 36.27
N ARG A 509 7.40 5.43 35.67
CA ARG A 509 5.95 5.24 35.46
C ARG A 509 5.57 5.64 34.03
N ILE A 510 5.01 4.67 33.30
CA ILE A 510 5.03 4.59 31.83
C ILE A 510 3.98 5.47 31.11
N ASN A 511 3.08 6.18 31.80
CA ASN A 511 1.88 6.73 31.14
C ASN A 511 1.80 8.25 30.95
N THR A 512 2.87 9.03 31.16
CA THR A 512 2.85 10.50 30.98
C THR A 512 3.57 11.02 29.73
N TRP A 513 4.10 10.13 28.88
CA TRP A 513 5.03 10.49 27.80
C TRP A 513 4.41 11.16 26.59
N ASN A 514 3.17 10.84 26.24
CA ASN A 514 2.52 11.41 25.05
C ASN A 514 2.35 12.94 25.14
N LYS A 515 2.26 13.50 26.35
CA LYS A 515 2.08 14.95 26.55
C LYS A 515 3.37 15.75 26.31
N TYR A 516 4.54 15.14 26.48
CA TYR A 516 5.83 15.81 26.37
C TYR A 516 6.62 15.39 25.12
N LEU A 517 6.03 14.55 24.27
CA LEU A 517 6.66 14.00 23.06
C LEU A 517 7.17 15.11 22.11
N SER A 518 6.44 16.22 22.01
CA SER A 518 6.85 17.37 21.21
C SER A 518 8.09 18.08 21.78
N LEU A 519 8.16 18.22 23.11
CA LEU A 519 9.29 18.81 23.82
C LEU A 519 10.52 17.91 23.75
N ILE A 520 10.36 16.60 23.94
CA ILE A 520 11.44 15.61 23.83
C ILE A 520 12.01 15.59 22.41
N ARG A 521 11.15 15.56 21.39
CA ARG A 521 11.58 15.64 19.99
C ARG A 521 12.23 16.97 19.64
N LYS A 522 11.90 18.05 20.35
CA LYS A 522 12.58 19.34 20.20
C LYS A 522 13.97 19.30 20.84
N LEU A 523 14.07 18.78 22.07
CA LEU A 523 15.34 18.65 22.79
C LEU A 523 16.32 17.69 22.10
N GLN A 524 15.85 16.57 21.51
CA GLN A 524 16.66 15.67 20.69
C GLN A 524 17.21 16.33 19.42
N ARG A 525 16.54 17.36 18.91
CA ARG A 525 16.97 18.11 17.72
C ARG A 525 17.99 19.19 18.05
N GLU A 526 17.85 19.84 19.20
CA GLU A 526 18.64 21.01 19.58
C GLU A 526 19.84 20.67 20.48
N ALA A 527 19.75 19.59 21.27
CA ALA A 527 20.77 19.09 22.19
C ALA A 527 20.98 17.58 22.00
N ARG A 528 22.10 17.05 22.50
CA ARG A 528 22.29 15.59 22.62
C ARG A 528 21.55 15.12 23.88
N LEU A 529 20.46 14.38 23.72
CA LEU A 529 19.63 13.94 24.86
C LEU A 529 20.05 12.54 25.32
N PHE A 530 20.54 12.42 26.56
CA PHE A 530 20.81 11.13 27.21
C PHE A 530 19.75 10.83 28.26
N CYS A 531 19.20 9.62 28.24
CA CYS A 531 18.20 9.17 29.21
C CYS A 531 18.84 8.23 30.24
N VAL A 532 18.71 8.57 31.52
CA VAL A 532 19.14 7.70 32.62
C VAL A 532 17.96 7.33 33.50
N THR A 533 17.97 6.11 34.01
CA THR A 533 16.84 5.56 34.79
C THR A 533 17.09 5.56 36.29
N ASN A 534 18.33 5.79 36.73
CA ASN A 534 18.71 5.85 38.13
C ASN A 534 19.91 6.81 38.36
N VAL A 535 20.20 7.09 39.64
CA VAL A 535 21.22 8.07 40.07
C VAL A 535 22.66 7.53 39.96
N TYR A 536 22.87 6.22 39.92
CA TYR A 536 24.21 5.64 39.73
C TYR A 536 24.71 5.86 38.30
N ASP A 537 23.86 5.58 37.30
CA ASP A 537 24.18 5.84 35.88
C ASP A 537 24.41 7.33 35.60
N LEU A 538 23.76 8.20 36.39
CA LEU A 538 23.95 9.65 36.32
C LEU A 538 25.35 10.08 36.77
N ASN A 539 25.86 9.50 37.87
CA ASN A 539 27.18 9.85 38.39
C ASN A 539 28.29 9.47 37.40
N GLU A 540 28.17 8.30 36.76
CA GLU A 540 29.11 7.85 35.74
C GLU A 540 29.10 8.79 34.51
N LEU A 541 27.92 9.21 34.07
CA LEU A 541 27.76 10.19 32.98
C LEU A 541 28.31 11.58 33.30
N VAL A 542 28.20 12.03 34.56
CA VAL A 542 28.77 13.31 35.00
C VAL A 542 30.29 13.20 35.05
N ASP A 543 30.85 12.10 35.53
CA ASP A 543 32.30 11.90 35.59
C ASP A 543 32.94 11.86 34.19
N GLU A 544 32.26 11.28 33.19
CA GLU A 544 32.79 11.16 31.83
C GLU A 544 32.57 12.40 30.95
N HIS A 545 31.51 13.18 31.20
CA HIS A 545 31.06 14.23 30.27
C HIS A 545 30.75 15.58 30.94
N ALA A 546 31.25 15.84 32.15
CA ALA A 546 30.95 17.05 32.93
C ALA A 546 30.98 18.36 32.12
N ASP A 547 32.04 18.56 31.32
CA ASP A 547 32.27 19.81 30.57
C ASP A 547 31.35 19.98 29.35
N GLU A 548 30.62 18.93 28.94
CA GLU A 548 29.68 18.93 27.80
C GLU A 548 28.21 18.98 28.25
N ILE A 549 27.92 18.78 29.55
CA ILE A 549 26.56 18.76 30.09
C ILE A 549 26.08 20.19 30.35
N ALA A 550 25.06 20.61 29.60
CA ALA A 550 24.46 21.94 29.76
C ALA A 550 23.30 21.98 30.76
N GLY A 551 22.77 20.84 31.19
CA GLY A 551 21.73 20.79 32.22
C GLY A 551 21.05 19.44 32.38
N PHE A 552 20.30 19.32 33.48
CA PHE A 552 19.54 18.13 33.84
C PHE A 552 18.03 18.41 33.79
N VAL A 553 17.27 17.46 33.26
CA VAL A 553 15.81 17.45 33.35
C VAL A 553 15.41 16.25 34.19
N VAL A 554 14.91 16.50 35.39
CA VAL A 554 14.49 15.43 36.31
C VAL A 554 12.99 15.26 36.24
N THR A 555 12.52 14.08 35.84
CA THR A 555 11.11 13.72 35.92
C THR A 555 10.88 12.95 37.21
N THR A 556 10.56 13.66 38.29
CA THR A 556 10.06 13.00 39.50
C THR A 556 8.58 12.67 39.26
N GLY A 557 8.27 11.37 39.20
CA GLY A 557 6.89 10.92 39.35
C GLY A 557 6.40 11.24 40.75
N ASP A 558 5.21 11.86 40.85
CA ASP A 558 4.08 11.50 41.74
C ASP A 558 3.28 12.76 42.16
N THR A 559 1.95 12.81 42.04
CA THR A 559 1.07 12.14 43.01
C THR A 559 -0.40 12.06 42.55
N MET A 560 -1.03 10.90 42.76
CA MET A 560 -2.47 10.79 43.04
C MET A 560 -2.79 11.47 44.38
N LEU A 561 -3.97 12.06 44.49
CA LEU A 561 -4.58 12.37 45.79
C LEU A 561 -4.89 11.06 46.53
N ALA A 562 -4.41 10.92 47.77
CA ALA A 562 -5.06 10.12 48.82
C ALA A 562 -4.62 10.60 50.22
N ASP A 563 -5.64 10.75 51.06
CA ASP A 563 -5.71 11.13 52.47
C ASP A 563 -4.68 10.45 53.40
N ASP A 564 -4.22 11.16 54.46
CA ASP A 564 -4.62 10.92 55.87
C ASP A 564 -3.53 11.29 56.93
N ARG A 565 -3.93 12.12 57.92
CA ARG A 565 -3.49 12.20 59.34
C ARG A 565 -2.02 12.64 59.66
N ARG A 566 -1.73 13.68 60.49
CA ARG A 566 -2.22 14.01 61.85
C ARG A 566 -1.80 15.43 62.35
N ARG A 567 -2.69 16.02 63.18
CA ARG A 567 -2.48 16.83 64.43
C ARG A 567 -1.55 18.04 64.37
N ASN A 568 -2.03 19.27 64.55
CA ASN A 568 -2.45 19.97 65.80
C ASN A 568 -2.84 21.40 65.32
N ASP A 569 -3.74 22.20 65.84
CA ASP A 569 -4.46 22.30 67.11
C ASP A 569 -5.58 23.36 66.90
N ARG A 570 -6.56 23.41 67.80
CA ARG A 570 -7.68 24.38 67.97
C ARG A 570 -9.10 23.89 67.62
N ARG A 571 -9.71 23.27 68.65
CA ARG A 571 -11.13 23.46 69.04
C ARG A 571 -11.33 24.87 69.65
N PRO A 572 -12.56 25.40 69.88
CA PRO A 572 -13.83 24.71 70.25
C PRO A 572 -15.12 25.35 69.64
N PRO A 573 -16.35 25.12 70.18
CA PRO A 573 -17.14 23.88 70.20
C PRO A 573 -18.58 24.03 69.61
N HIS A 574 -19.20 22.87 69.37
CA HIS A 574 -20.65 22.54 69.20
C HIS A 574 -21.71 23.45 69.87
N PRO A 575 -22.97 23.51 69.37
CA PRO A 575 -23.98 22.46 69.65
C PRO A 575 -24.96 22.11 68.49
N PRO A 576 -25.79 21.04 68.69
CA PRO A 576 -26.31 20.18 67.63
C PRO A 576 -27.84 20.26 67.46
N ARG A 577 -28.38 19.35 66.59
CA ARG A 577 -29.77 18.87 66.42
C ARG A 577 -30.45 19.39 65.16
N HIS A 578 -31.30 18.66 64.43
CA HIS A 578 -32.03 17.40 64.62
C HIS A 578 -32.34 16.80 63.21
N PRO A 579 -32.83 15.54 63.11
CA PRO A 579 -32.98 14.81 61.87
C PRO A 579 -34.35 15.05 61.23
N THR A 580 -34.39 14.97 59.90
CA THR A 580 -35.29 14.10 59.11
C THR A 580 -34.73 14.02 57.70
#